data_AF-A0A7D9DUR5-F1
#
_entry.id   AF-A0A7D9DUR5-F1
#
_cell.length_a   1.000
_cell.length_b   1.000
_cell.length_c   1.000
_cell.angle_alpha   90.00
_cell.angle_beta   90.00
_cell.angle_gamma   90.00
#
_symmetry.space_group_name_H-M   'P 1'
#
loop_
_entity.id
_entity.type
_entity.pdbx_description
1 polymer ?
#
loop_
_entity_poly.entity_id
_entity_poly.type
_entity_poly.pdbx_seq_one_letter_code
_entity_poly.pdbx_strand_id
1 'polypeptide(L)'
;MIQTRSLLLLAFFLVLSESAVESLKLGQLCSSNCANRVRGCDSQGCGYYGASRGSRTHKGSDIVCTPESIVMAPFPGKILRRSFPYANNNEPYNNGLYLEGTGEAT
;
A
#
# COMPACT_ATOMS: atom_id res chain seq x y z
N MET A 1 36.77 26.25 -23.32
CA MET A 1 36.95 24.83 -23.69
C MET A 1 36.55 23.98 -22.49
N ILE A 2 35.32 23.50 -22.46
CA ILE A 2 34.85 22.59 -21.42
C ILE A 2 35.51 21.24 -21.71
N GLN A 3 36.31 20.77 -20.76
CA GLN A 3 37.17 19.59 -20.94
C GLN A 3 36.29 18.35 -21.08
N THR A 4 36.44 17.61 -22.19
CA THR A 4 35.61 16.44 -22.57
C THR A 4 35.50 15.37 -21.47
N ARG A 5 36.50 15.25 -20.59
CA ARG A 5 36.47 14.40 -19.40
C ARG A 5 35.41 14.79 -18.37
N SER A 6 35.13 16.09 -18.22
CA SER A 6 34.16 16.61 -17.27
C SER A 6 32.72 16.38 -17.74
N LEU A 7 32.46 16.43 -19.05
CA LEU A 7 31.15 16.04 -19.63
C LEU A 7 30.87 14.55 -19.48
N LEU A 8 31.88 13.69 -19.69
CA LEU A 8 31.74 12.24 -19.54
C LEU A 8 31.40 11.83 -18.09
N LEU A 9 32.05 12.47 -17.11
CA LEU A 9 31.73 12.27 -15.69
C LEU A 9 30.31 12.74 -15.33
N LEU A 10 29.89 13.89 -15.85
CA LEU A 10 28.53 14.40 -15.62
C LEU A 10 27.46 13.50 -16.25
N ALA A 11 27.70 13.03 -17.49
CA ALA A 11 26.81 12.11 -18.18
C ALA A 11 26.70 10.76 -17.45
N PHE A 12 27.81 10.25 -16.91
CA PHE A 12 27.81 9.02 -16.11
C PHE A 12 27.03 9.17 -14.80
N PHE A 13 27.14 10.32 -14.12
CA PHE A 13 26.34 10.62 -12.92
C PHE A 13 24.84 10.78 -13.22
N LEU A 14 24.47 11.39 -14.35
CA LEU A 14 23.08 11.51 -14.79
C LEU A 14 22.47 10.14 -15.13
N VAL A 15 23.19 9.28 -15.86
CA VAL A 15 22.74 7.92 -16.20
C VAL A 15 22.55 7.03 -14.96
N LEU A 16 23.41 7.18 -13.93
CA LEU A 16 23.24 6.47 -12.66
C LEU A 16 22.08 7.01 -11.80
N SER A 17 21.62 8.25 -12.04
CA SER A 17 20.45 8.79 -11.34
C SER A 17 19.12 8.25 -11.86
N GLU A 18 19.11 7.75 -13.11
CA GLU A 18 17.92 7.21 -13.78
C GLU A 18 17.67 5.73 -13.49
N SER A 19 18.63 5.01 -12.89
CA SER A 19 18.40 3.66 -12.34
C SER A 19 17.65 3.71 -11.00
N ALA A 20 16.63 4.58 -10.91
CA ALA A 20 15.67 4.54 -9.83
C ALA A 20 14.89 3.24 -9.95
N VAL A 21 15.02 2.37 -8.95
CA VAL A 21 14.21 1.16 -8.84
C VAL A 21 12.75 1.58 -8.89
N GLU A 22 12.01 1.16 -9.92
CA GLU A 22 10.55 1.32 -9.94
C GLU A 22 9.99 0.53 -8.76
N SER A 23 9.70 1.23 -7.67
CA SER A 23 8.97 0.67 -6.56
C SER A 23 7.53 0.47 -7.01
N LEU A 24 7.06 -0.78 -6.98
CA LEU A 24 5.66 -1.11 -7.25
C LEU A 24 4.77 -0.26 -6.34
N LYS A 25 4.14 0.77 -6.91
CA LYS A 25 3.25 1.65 -6.17
C LYS A 25 1.85 1.06 -6.23
N LEU A 26 1.27 0.79 -5.06
CA LEU A 26 -0.11 0.35 -4.97
C LEU A 26 -1.04 1.41 -5.57
N GLY A 27 -1.99 0.95 -6.38
CA GLY A 27 -3.13 1.75 -6.81
C GLY A 27 -3.98 2.23 -5.62
N GLN A 28 -4.87 3.19 -5.89
CA GLN A 28 -5.77 3.71 -4.88
C GLN A 28 -6.67 2.60 -4.31
N LEU A 29 -6.71 2.46 -3.00
CA LEU A 29 -7.51 1.45 -2.30
C LEU A 29 -8.93 1.92 -1.98
N CYS A 30 -9.10 3.22 -1.73
CA CYS A 30 -10.38 3.78 -1.31
C CYS A 30 -10.67 5.08 -2.07
N SER A 31 -11.87 5.18 -2.65
CA SER A 31 -12.31 6.35 -3.43
C SER A 31 -12.25 7.68 -2.68
N SER A 32 -12.42 7.70 -1.36
CA SER A 32 -12.27 8.89 -0.51
C SER A 32 -10.85 9.16 0.00
N ASN A 33 -9.86 8.36 -0.42
CA ASN A 33 -8.46 8.47 -0.01
C ASN A 33 -7.49 8.12 -1.15
N CYS A 34 -7.25 9.08 -2.04
CA CYS A 34 -6.35 8.90 -3.20
C CYS A 34 -4.89 8.64 -2.82
N ALA A 35 -4.46 9.00 -1.61
CA ALA A 35 -3.09 8.87 -1.15
C ALA A 35 -2.81 7.55 -0.42
N ASN A 36 -3.81 6.67 -0.25
CA ASN A 36 -3.70 5.48 0.60
C ASN A 36 -3.16 5.81 2.01
N ARG A 37 -3.61 6.93 2.59
CA ARG A 37 -3.17 7.36 3.91
C ARG A 37 -3.46 6.28 4.96
N VAL A 38 -2.41 5.82 5.63
CA VAL A 38 -2.49 4.92 6.78
C VAL A 38 -3.15 5.66 7.95
N ARG A 39 -4.08 5.01 8.65
CA ARG A 39 -4.71 5.52 9.85
C ARG A 39 -3.66 5.72 10.95
N GLY A 40 -3.72 6.86 11.62
CA GLY A 40 -2.88 7.19 12.76
C GLY A 40 -3.25 6.39 14.02
N CYS A 41 -3.00 6.98 15.19
CA CYS A 41 -3.44 6.44 16.47
C CYS A 41 -4.69 7.17 16.97
N ASP A 42 -5.62 6.41 17.53
CA ASP A 42 -6.78 6.92 18.26
C ASP A 42 -7.05 6.05 19.50
N SER A 43 -8.19 6.24 20.16
CA SER A 43 -8.52 5.53 21.40
C SER A 43 -8.64 4.01 21.24
N GLN A 44 -8.76 3.50 20.01
CA GLN A 44 -8.82 2.08 19.69
C GLN A 44 -7.46 1.48 19.31
N GLY A 45 -6.40 2.30 19.27
CA GLY A 45 -5.04 1.90 18.89
C GLY A 45 -4.58 2.56 17.59
N CYS A 46 -3.51 2.01 17.00
CA CYS A 46 -2.88 2.57 15.80
C CYS A 46 -3.06 1.69 14.56
N GLY A 47 -3.14 2.33 13.40
CA GLY A 47 -3.40 1.67 12.12
C GLY A 47 -2.18 1.16 11.35
N TYR A 48 -0.95 1.54 11.71
CA TYR A 48 0.24 1.16 10.95
C TYR A 48 0.66 -0.31 11.20
N TYR A 49 1.37 -0.90 10.23
CA TYR A 49 1.98 -2.22 10.37
C TYR A 49 2.96 -2.27 11.55
N GLY A 50 2.85 -3.30 12.38
CA GLY A 50 3.68 -3.42 13.58
C GLY A 50 3.10 -2.73 14.83
N ALA A 51 1.96 -2.03 14.71
CA ALA A 51 1.28 -1.47 15.88
C ALA A 51 0.88 -2.55 16.90
N SER A 52 0.85 -2.18 18.19
CA SER A 52 0.42 -3.08 19.26
C SER A 52 -1.07 -3.45 19.14
N ARG A 53 -1.39 -4.70 19.47
CA ARG A 53 -2.74 -5.26 19.65
C ARG A 53 -2.78 -6.07 20.96
N GLY A 54 -2.39 -5.42 22.05
CA GLY A 54 -2.21 -6.05 23.36
C GLY A 54 -0.98 -6.96 23.35
N SER A 55 -1.18 -8.27 23.49
CA SER A 55 -0.11 -9.27 23.41
C SER A 55 0.31 -9.64 21.97
N ARG A 56 -0.36 -9.07 20.95
CA ARG A 56 -0.12 -9.36 19.53
C ARG A 56 0.35 -8.13 18.76
N THR A 57 0.84 -8.36 17.55
CA THR A 57 1.26 -7.33 16.60
C THR A 57 0.26 -7.22 15.46
N HIS A 58 -0.04 -6.00 15.01
CA HIS A 58 -0.84 -5.75 13.82
C HIS A 58 -0.06 -6.13 12.55
N LYS A 59 -0.52 -7.19 11.86
CA LYS A 59 0.15 -7.74 10.66
C LYS A 59 -0.33 -7.10 9.34
N GLY A 60 -1.15 -6.06 9.42
CA GLY A 60 -1.65 -5.30 8.27
C GLY A 60 -1.49 -3.79 8.49
N SER A 61 -2.03 -3.00 7.57
CA SER A 61 -2.18 -1.55 7.74
C SER A 61 -3.63 -1.16 7.53
N ASP A 62 -4.16 -0.31 8.40
CA ASP A 62 -5.50 0.26 8.27
C ASP A 62 -5.41 1.49 7.37
N ILE A 63 -6.03 1.44 6.19
CA ILE A 63 -6.11 2.59 5.29
C ILE A 63 -7.37 3.39 5.62
N VAL A 64 -7.23 4.72 5.77
CA VAL A 64 -8.38 5.58 6.04
C VAL A 64 -9.35 5.49 4.87
N CYS A 65 -10.61 5.21 5.15
CA CYS A 65 -11.67 5.13 4.15
C CYS A 65 -12.98 5.54 4.80
N THR A 66 -13.68 6.53 4.23
CA THR A 66 -14.98 6.95 4.78
C THR A 66 -16.03 5.87 4.52
N PRO A 67 -17.03 5.69 5.41
CA PRO A 67 -18.15 4.79 5.14
C PRO A 67 -18.75 5.01 3.75
N GLU A 68 -19.26 3.93 3.14
CA GLU A 68 -19.88 3.93 1.81
C GLU A 68 -18.93 4.22 0.62
N SER A 69 -17.64 4.44 0.88
CA SER A 69 -16.65 4.57 -0.20
C SER A 69 -16.46 3.26 -0.98
N ILE A 70 -16.24 3.39 -2.29
CA ILE A 70 -15.80 2.28 -3.14
C ILE A 70 -14.37 1.88 -2.75
N VAL A 71 -14.18 0.59 -2.48
CA VAL A 71 -12.87 -0.05 -2.28
C VAL A 71 -12.42 -0.69 -3.59
N MET A 72 -11.20 -0.36 -4.02
CA MET A 72 -10.63 -0.76 -5.31
C MET A 72 -9.44 -1.69 -5.12
N ALA A 73 -9.21 -2.57 -6.10
CA ALA A 73 -8.04 -3.43 -6.10
C ALA A 73 -6.77 -2.59 -6.32
N PRO A 74 -5.74 -2.70 -5.46
CA PRO A 74 -4.53 -1.90 -5.57
C PRO A 74 -3.56 -2.39 -6.65
N PHE A 75 -3.79 -3.57 -7.21
CA PHE A 75 -3.00 -4.20 -8.27
C PHE A 75 -3.83 -5.26 -9.01
N PRO A 76 -3.43 -5.70 -10.20
CA PRO A 76 -4.02 -6.84 -10.87
C PRO A 76 -3.87 -8.11 -10.02
N GLY A 77 -4.96 -8.83 -9.82
CA GLY A 77 -4.98 -9.96 -8.90
C GLY A 77 -6.20 -10.84 -9.07
N LYS A 78 -6.17 -11.99 -8.40
CA LYS A 78 -7.27 -12.95 -8.33
C LYS A 78 -7.91 -12.89 -6.95
N ILE A 79 -9.23 -12.80 -6.90
CA ILE A 79 -9.99 -12.99 -5.66
C ILE A 79 -10.06 -14.49 -5.40
N LEU A 80 -9.39 -14.97 -4.35
CA LEU A 80 -9.35 -16.40 -4.03
C LEU A 80 -10.56 -16.84 -3.21
N ARG A 81 -11.00 -15.99 -2.28
CA ARG A 81 -12.13 -16.28 -1.39
C ARG A 81 -12.62 -15.05 -0.65
N ARG A 82 -13.81 -15.17 -0.06
CA ARG A 82 -14.25 -14.28 1.01
C ARG A 82 -13.36 -14.46 2.25
N SER A 83 -13.13 -13.37 2.97
CA SER A 83 -12.40 -13.33 4.22
C SER A 83 -13.25 -12.69 5.31
N PHE A 84 -13.10 -13.16 6.54
CA PHE A 84 -13.75 -12.60 7.71
C PHE A 84 -12.66 -12.21 8.72
N PRO A 85 -12.49 -10.91 9.03
CA PRO A 85 -11.55 -10.46 10.07
C PRO A 85 -11.73 -11.16 11.43
N TYR A 86 -12.97 -11.45 11.81
CA TYR A 86 -13.34 -12.10 13.06
C TYR A 86 -14.27 -13.30 12.82
N ALA A 87 -14.22 -14.29 13.71
CA ALA A 87 -15.03 -15.51 13.59
C ALA A 87 -16.53 -15.28 13.81
N ASN A 88 -16.90 -14.24 14.57
CA ASN A 88 -18.29 -13.86 14.82
C ASN A 88 -18.82 -12.97 13.69
N ASN A 89 -19.98 -13.30 13.13
CA ASN A 89 -20.52 -12.66 11.92
C ASN A 89 -21.60 -11.59 12.19
N ASN A 90 -21.72 -11.11 13.44
CA ASN A 90 -22.77 -10.14 13.81
C ASN A 90 -22.38 -8.67 13.56
N GLU A 91 -21.14 -8.39 13.15
CA GLU A 91 -20.64 -7.03 12.97
C GLU A 91 -20.78 -6.56 11.52
N PRO A 92 -21.27 -5.33 11.27
CA PRO A 92 -21.50 -4.80 9.92
C PRO A 92 -20.20 -4.71 9.09
N TYR A 93 -19.06 -4.52 9.75
CA TYR A 93 -17.74 -4.39 9.12
C TYR A 93 -16.86 -5.64 9.28
N ASN A 94 -17.46 -6.83 9.30
CA ASN A 94 -16.75 -8.10 9.31
C ASN A 94 -16.87 -8.83 7.96
N ASN A 95 -16.55 -8.14 6.86
CA ASN A 95 -16.54 -8.74 5.52
C ASN A 95 -15.31 -8.26 4.75
N GLY A 96 -14.65 -9.19 4.05
CA GLY A 96 -13.49 -8.88 3.24
C GLY A 96 -13.25 -9.90 2.13
N LEU A 97 -12.19 -9.68 1.37
CA LEU A 97 -11.75 -10.53 0.28
C LEU A 97 -10.27 -10.89 0.46
N TYR A 98 -9.91 -12.12 0.12
CA TYR A 98 -8.52 -12.52 -0.02
C TYR A 98 -8.13 -12.36 -1.49
N LEU A 99 -7.19 -11.45 -1.77
CA LEU A 99 -6.64 -11.21 -3.11
C LEU A 99 -5.18 -11.67 -3.18
N GLU A 100 -4.82 -12.32 -4.28
CA GLU A 100 -3.44 -12.68 -4.63
C GLU A 100 -3.04 -11.92 -5.91
N GLY A 101 -1.90 -11.22 -5.88
CA GLY A 101 -1.40 -10.46 -7.02
C GLY A 101 -0.91 -11.36 -8.16
N THR A 102 -1.08 -10.92 -9.41
CA THR A 102 -0.58 -11.66 -10.59
C THR A 102 0.91 -11.46 -10.83
N GLY A 103 1.53 -10.45 -10.19
CA GLY A 103 2.90 -10.04 -10.46
C GLY A 103 3.03 -9.03 -11.61
N GLU A 104 1.92 -8.62 -12.21
CA GLU A 104 1.88 -7.55 -13.21
C GLU A 104 1.96 -6.17 -12.53
N ALA A 105 2.77 -5.27 -13.09
CA ALA A 105 2.78 -3.87 -12.67
C ALA A 105 1.53 -3.14 -13.18
N THR A 106 0.97 -2.25 -12.35
CA THR A 106 -0.12 -1.33 -12.71
C THR A 106 0.35 -0.16 -13.56
#